data_AF-A0A7S1P302-F1
#
_entry.id   AF-A0A7S1P302-F1
#
_cell.length_a   1.000
_cell.length_b   1.000
_cell.length_c   1.000
_cell.angle_alpha   90.00
_cell.angle_beta   90.00
_cell.angle_gamma   90.00
#
_symmetry.space_group_name_H-M   'P 1'
#
loop_
_entity.id
_entity.type
_entity.pdbx_description
1 polymer ?
#
loop_
_entity_poly.entity_id
_entity_poly.type
_entity_poly.pdbx_seq_one_letter_code
_entity_poly.pdbx_strand_id
1 'polypeptide(L)'
;MAMLDFPQASSFEGSFPSWPVNHLCDKVAKREAGSRRDADKLKPLVDIVDIAYNYTGRMGPCLDVWRVRQCADRTGCGSGHGWDYQSCAQAWLPAHIRPDNPMLPHDVLFTDEEIYADCWSRFGVKPDLASIPTAYSVFE
;
A
#
# COMPACT_ATOMS: atom_id res chain seq x y z
N MET A 1 -6.79 2.71 1.58
CA MET A 1 -7.90 3.69 1.63
C MET A 1 -8.47 4.00 0.26
N ALA A 2 -7.67 4.43 -0.74
CA ALA A 2 -8.21 4.74 -2.08
C ALA A 2 -9.01 3.58 -2.71
N MET A 3 -8.55 2.33 -2.58
CA MET A 3 -9.26 1.14 -3.04
C MET A 3 -10.54 0.79 -2.23
N LEU A 4 -10.74 1.45 -1.08
CA LEU A 4 -11.79 1.15 -0.10
C LEU A 4 -12.67 2.38 0.18
N ASP A 5 -12.73 3.33 -0.75
CA ASP A 5 -13.45 4.61 -0.58
C ASP A 5 -14.96 4.45 -0.80
N PHE A 6 -15.58 3.60 0.01
CA PHE A 6 -16.99 3.25 -0.13
C PHE A 6 -17.92 4.26 0.57
N PRO A 7 -19.16 4.47 0.06
CA PRO A 7 -20.15 5.34 0.71
C PRO A 7 -20.62 4.85 2.08
N GLN A 8 -20.47 3.56 2.35
CA GLN A 8 -20.81 2.92 3.63
C GLN A 8 -19.55 2.47 4.36
N ALA A 9 -19.65 2.37 5.70
CA ALA A 9 -18.63 1.73 6.51
C ALA A 9 -18.40 0.29 6.05
N SER A 10 -17.14 -0.15 6.06
CA SER A 10 -16.75 -1.47 5.55
C SER A 10 -15.75 -2.17 6.48
N SER A 11 -15.73 -3.51 6.40
CA SER A 11 -14.86 -4.38 7.18
C SER A 11 -14.12 -5.42 6.31
N PHE A 12 -13.87 -5.09 5.03
CA PHE A 12 -13.33 -6.02 4.04
C PHE A 12 -11.83 -6.33 4.28
N GLU A 13 -10.95 -5.35 4.04
CA GLU A 13 -9.50 -5.45 4.32
C GLU A 13 -9.13 -4.94 5.72
N GLY A 14 -10.09 -4.32 6.40
CA GLY A 14 -9.92 -3.61 7.66
C GLY A 14 -11.19 -2.84 7.98
N SER A 15 -11.27 -2.23 9.17
CA SER A 15 -12.43 -1.44 9.56
C SER A 15 -12.27 0.01 9.07
N PHE A 16 -13.15 0.45 8.18
CA PHE A 16 -13.12 1.79 7.61
C PHE A 16 -14.46 2.52 7.79
N PRO A 17 -14.45 3.85 8.04
CA PRO A 17 -15.66 4.66 7.98
C PRO A 17 -16.23 4.73 6.56
N SER A 18 -17.45 5.27 6.43
CA SER A 18 -17.94 5.80 5.16
C SER A 18 -17.02 6.91 4.63
N TRP A 19 -16.76 6.90 3.32
CA TRP A 19 -15.91 7.89 2.63
C TRP A 19 -14.57 8.13 3.35
N PRO A 20 -13.76 7.07 3.55
CA PRO A 20 -12.53 7.15 4.33
C PRO A 20 -11.53 8.17 3.78
N VAL A 21 -11.50 8.43 2.47
CA VAL A 21 -10.63 9.46 1.90
C VAL A 21 -11.06 10.85 2.36
N ASN A 22 -12.35 11.18 2.26
CA ASN A 22 -12.87 12.47 2.72
C ASN A 22 -12.67 12.64 4.23
N HIS A 23 -12.92 11.59 5.00
CA HIS A 23 -12.72 11.60 6.45
C HIS A 23 -11.26 11.92 6.83
N LEU A 24 -10.31 11.35 6.10
CA LEU A 24 -8.89 11.67 6.27
C LEU A 24 -8.60 13.12 5.88
N CYS A 25 -9.00 13.56 4.69
CA CYS A 25 -8.70 14.90 4.19
C CYS A 25 -9.21 15.99 5.14
N ASP A 26 -10.41 15.81 5.69
CA ASP A 26 -10.98 16.72 6.69
C ASP A 26 -10.15 16.77 7.98
N LYS A 27 -9.62 15.63 8.44
CA LYS A 27 -8.72 15.59 9.61
C LYS A 27 -7.41 16.30 9.34
N VAL A 28 -6.79 16.02 8.18
CA VAL A 28 -5.50 16.62 7.78
C VAL A 28 -5.64 18.14 7.66
N ALA A 29 -6.64 18.64 6.93
CA ALA A 29 -6.86 20.06 6.74
C ALA A 29 -7.04 20.81 8.08
N LYS A 30 -7.80 20.23 9.03
CA LYS A 30 -7.98 20.80 10.37
C LYS A 30 -6.68 20.86 11.17
N ARG A 31 -5.80 19.85 11.05
CA ARG A 31 -4.51 19.85 11.74
C ARG A 31 -3.53 20.82 11.13
N GLU A 32 -3.46 20.90 9.81
CA GLU A 32 -2.56 21.81 9.11
C GLU A 32 -2.87 23.27 9.46
N ALA A 33 -4.15 23.64 9.49
CA ALA A 33 -4.59 24.98 9.90
C ALA A 33 -4.16 25.37 11.34
N GLY A 34 -3.94 24.39 12.22
CA GLY A 34 -3.53 24.59 13.61
C GLY A 34 -2.05 24.37 13.90
N SER A 35 -1.26 23.96 12.90
CA SER A 35 0.12 23.53 13.07
C SER A 35 1.08 24.72 13.24
N ARG A 36 1.89 24.72 14.32
CA ARG A 36 2.85 25.81 14.61
C ARG A 36 4.30 25.35 14.75
N ARG A 37 4.54 24.04 14.80
CA ARG A 37 5.87 23.44 14.97
C ARG A 37 6.13 22.44 13.87
N ASP A 38 7.40 22.25 13.50
CA ASP A 38 7.76 21.27 12.48
C ASP A 38 7.36 19.84 12.85
N ALA A 39 7.45 19.47 14.14
CA ALA A 39 6.99 18.17 14.63
C ALA A 39 5.48 17.93 14.40
N ASP A 40 4.68 18.99 14.30
CA ASP A 40 3.24 18.87 14.06
C ASP A 40 2.93 18.53 12.58
N LYS A 41 3.90 18.72 11.66
CA LYS A 41 3.77 18.38 10.23
C LYS A 41 3.71 16.87 9.95
N LEU A 42 4.19 16.02 10.87
CA LEU A 42 4.11 14.55 10.75
C LEU A 42 2.80 13.97 11.28
N LYS A 43 2.01 14.75 12.03
CA LYS A 43 0.74 14.28 12.62
C LYS A 43 -0.29 13.84 11.58
N PRO A 44 -0.43 14.49 10.40
CA PRO A 44 -1.25 13.96 9.31
C PRO A 44 -0.92 12.52 8.92
N LEU A 45 0.37 12.15 8.88
CA LEU A 45 0.77 10.77 8.58
C LEU A 45 0.27 9.79 9.65
N VAL A 46 0.29 10.20 10.92
CA VAL A 46 -0.29 9.40 12.00
C VAL A 46 -1.79 9.19 11.81
N ASP A 47 -2.54 10.23 11.40
CA ASP A 47 -3.97 10.08 11.13
C ASP A 47 -4.26 9.12 9.97
N ILE A 48 -3.42 9.12 8.91
CA ILE A 48 -3.50 8.17 7.79
C ILE A 48 -3.39 6.75 8.30
N VAL A 49 -2.33 6.46 9.08
CA VAL A 49 -2.06 5.10 9.56
C VAL A 49 -3.11 4.69 10.60
N ASP A 50 -3.59 5.61 11.44
CA ASP A 50 -4.65 5.34 12.41
C ASP A 50 -5.96 4.95 11.73
N ILE A 51 -6.40 5.65 10.69
CA ILE A 51 -7.61 5.25 9.93
C ILE A 51 -7.37 3.91 9.21
N ALA A 52 -6.19 3.70 8.64
CA ALA A 52 -5.91 2.50 7.87
C ALA A 52 -5.79 1.22 8.72
N TYR A 53 -5.23 1.32 9.92
CA TYR A 53 -4.87 0.14 10.73
C TYR A 53 -5.55 0.10 12.11
N ASN A 54 -6.00 1.23 12.65
CA ASN A 54 -6.51 1.32 14.03
C ASN A 54 -7.80 2.13 14.18
N TYR A 55 -8.64 2.19 13.15
CA TYR A 55 -9.86 3.00 13.18
C TYR A 55 -10.81 2.67 14.36
N THR A 56 -10.83 1.41 14.80
CA THR A 56 -11.64 0.95 15.95
C THR A 56 -10.96 1.14 17.31
N GLY A 57 -9.70 1.57 17.34
CA GLY A 57 -8.87 1.71 18.54
C GLY A 57 -8.38 0.38 19.14
N ARG A 58 -8.67 -0.76 18.52
CA ARG A 58 -8.35 -2.10 19.06
C ARG A 58 -6.86 -2.43 19.10
N MET A 59 -6.02 -1.78 18.28
CA MET A 59 -4.58 -2.03 18.28
C MET A 59 -3.84 -1.31 19.42
N GLY A 60 -4.52 -0.44 20.17
CA GLY A 60 -3.91 0.29 21.28
C GLY A 60 -3.13 1.54 20.82
N PRO A 61 -2.19 2.05 21.65
CA PRO A 61 -1.53 3.34 21.40
C PRO A 61 -0.37 3.28 20.39
N CYS A 62 0.11 2.09 20.03
CA CYS A 62 1.28 1.90 19.19
C CYS A 62 0.97 0.98 18.00
N LEU A 63 1.61 1.23 16.87
CA LEU A 63 1.47 0.44 15.65
C LEU A 63 2.78 -0.28 15.35
N ASP A 64 2.68 -1.59 15.12
CA ASP A 64 3.81 -2.43 14.74
C ASP A 64 4.01 -2.39 13.22
N VAL A 65 4.92 -1.53 12.78
CA VAL A 65 5.21 -1.30 11.36
C VAL A 65 5.83 -2.52 10.66
N TRP A 66 6.43 -3.45 11.43
CA TRP A 66 7.05 -4.66 10.88
C TRP A 66 6.04 -5.73 10.48
N ARG A 67 4.77 -5.55 10.85
CA ARG A 67 3.68 -6.41 10.34
C ARG A 67 3.42 -6.20 8.86
N VAL A 68 3.78 -5.04 8.31
CA VAL A 68 3.70 -4.79 6.87
C VAL A 68 4.92 -5.44 6.23
N ARG A 69 4.69 -6.58 5.58
CA ARG A 69 5.72 -7.35 4.91
C ARG A 69 5.99 -6.77 3.52
N GLN A 70 7.27 -6.54 3.20
CA GLN A 70 7.67 -6.26 1.83
C GLN A 70 7.50 -7.51 0.97
N CYS A 71 6.95 -7.33 -0.23
CA CYS A 71 6.67 -8.41 -1.16
C CYS A 71 6.74 -7.93 -2.61
N ALA A 72 6.54 -8.83 -3.58
CA ALA A 72 6.64 -8.47 -4.99
C ALA A 72 5.55 -7.50 -5.45
N ASP A 73 4.35 -7.58 -4.89
CA ASP A 73 3.30 -6.58 -5.11
C ASP A 73 3.55 -5.33 -4.25
N ARG A 74 3.82 -4.20 -4.90
CA ARG A 74 4.13 -2.94 -4.21
C ARG A 74 2.92 -2.24 -3.60
N THR A 75 1.71 -2.71 -3.89
CA THR A 75 0.49 -2.30 -3.18
C THR A 75 0.30 -3.05 -1.85
N GLY A 76 1.05 -4.15 -1.66
CA GLY A 76 1.09 -4.96 -0.45
C GLY A 76 0.43 -6.33 -0.62
N CYS A 77 0.95 -7.36 0.06
CA CYS A 77 0.46 -8.75 -0.07
C CYS A 77 -0.37 -9.25 1.11
N GLY A 78 -0.67 -8.37 2.08
CA GLY A 78 -1.32 -8.76 3.33
C GLY A 78 -0.52 -9.84 4.07
N SER A 79 -1.22 -10.78 4.71
CA SER A 79 -0.62 -11.89 5.49
C SER A 79 -0.32 -13.15 4.66
N GLY A 80 -0.66 -13.18 3.37
CA GLY A 80 -0.56 -14.37 2.54
C GLY A 80 0.77 -14.48 1.78
N HIS A 81 1.28 -15.71 1.66
CA HIS A 81 2.41 -16.04 0.77
C HIS A 81 1.96 -16.42 -0.65
N GLY A 82 0.69 -16.84 -0.82
CA GLY A 82 0.17 -17.28 -2.12
C GLY A 82 0.15 -16.17 -3.15
N TRP A 83 -0.41 -15.00 -2.79
CA TRP A 83 -0.43 -13.84 -3.68
C TRP A 83 0.97 -13.37 -4.05
N ASP A 84 1.86 -13.32 -3.07
CA ASP A 84 3.25 -12.94 -3.25
C ASP A 84 4.02 -13.89 -4.18
N TYR A 85 3.76 -15.21 -4.08
CA TYR A 85 4.26 -16.17 -5.07
C TYR A 85 3.69 -15.90 -6.47
N GLN A 86 2.37 -15.65 -6.59
CA GLN A 86 1.75 -15.33 -7.88
C GLN A 86 2.38 -14.07 -8.50
N SER A 87 2.63 -13.04 -7.70
CA SER A 87 3.29 -11.80 -8.13
C SER A 87 4.75 -12.01 -8.52
N CYS A 88 5.44 -12.97 -7.92
CA CYS A 88 6.79 -13.40 -8.30
C CYS A 88 6.84 -14.34 -9.51
N ALA A 89 5.71 -14.90 -9.95
CA ALA A 89 5.67 -15.90 -11.01
C ALA A 89 5.03 -15.36 -12.29
N GLN A 90 3.74 -15.01 -12.25
CA GLN A 90 2.96 -14.68 -13.46
C GLN A 90 2.25 -13.33 -13.34
N ALA A 91 1.77 -12.97 -12.14
CA ALA A 91 1.05 -11.73 -11.87
C ALA A 91 2.03 -10.57 -11.63
N TRP A 92 2.91 -10.30 -12.59
CA TRP A 92 3.91 -9.25 -12.47
C TRP A 92 3.24 -7.86 -12.43
N LEU A 93 3.27 -7.22 -11.26
CA LEU A 93 2.63 -5.94 -10.98
C LEU A 93 3.65 -4.95 -10.39
N PRO A 94 4.66 -4.51 -11.17
CA PRO A 94 5.63 -3.53 -10.71
C PRO A 94 4.95 -2.16 -10.64
N ALA A 95 4.36 -1.82 -9.49
CA ALA A 95 3.83 -0.49 -9.27
C ALA A 95 4.97 0.45 -8.84
N HIS A 96 5.34 1.36 -9.73
CA HIS A 96 6.38 2.36 -9.50
C HIS A 96 5.76 3.71 -9.19
N ILE A 97 6.31 4.42 -8.21
CA ILE A 97 5.94 5.81 -7.92
C ILE A 97 6.57 6.70 -9.00
N ARG A 98 5.80 7.61 -9.59
CA ARG A 98 6.36 8.53 -10.57
C ARG A 98 7.42 9.46 -9.93
N PRO A 99 8.53 9.77 -10.61
CA PRO A 99 9.56 10.68 -10.10
C PRO A 99 9.09 12.12 -9.84
N ASP A 100 7.93 12.52 -10.33
CA ASP A 100 7.35 13.85 -10.12
C ASP A 100 6.16 13.83 -9.16
N ASN A 101 5.90 12.71 -8.47
CA ASN A 101 4.79 12.60 -7.53
C ASN A 101 5.06 13.48 -6.29
N PRO A 102 4.26 14.51 -6.00
CA PRO A 102 4.52 15.39 -4.87
C PRO A 102 4.04 14.82 -3.52
N MET A 103 3.29 13.71 -3.53
CA MET A 103 2.57 13.19 -2.36
C MET A 103 3.22 11.96 -1.73
N LEU A 104 4.07 11.24 -2.46
CA LEU A 104 4.71 10.02 -1.99
C LEU A 104 6.24 10.15 -2.01
N PRO A 105 6.95 9.48 -1.09
CA PRO A 105 8.41 9.46 -1.10
C PRO A 105 8.95 8.83 -2.39
N HIS A 106 10.02 9.40 -2.94
CA HIS A 106 10.65 8.95 -4.19
C HIS A 106 11.70 7.85 -3.96
N ASP A 107 12.09 7.64 -2.70
CA ASP A 107 13.08 6.68 -2.23
C ASP A 107 12.51 5.26 -2.03
N VAL A 108 11.23 5.03 -2.34
CA VAL A 108 10.58 3.71 -2.30
C VAL A 108 10.58 3.00 -3.66
N LEU A 109 11.45 3.44 -4.57
CA LEU A 109 11.59 2.85 -5.90
C LEU A 109 12.54 1.67 -5.84
N PHE A 110 11.97 0.47 -5.83
CA PHE A 110 12.74 -0.74 -6.09
C PHE A 110 12.86 -0.95 -7.58
N THR A 111 14.04 -1.30 -8.05
CA THR A 111 14.18 -1.68 -9.46
C THR A 111 13.58 -3.06 -9.71
N ASP A 112 13.25 -3.35 -10.97
CA ASP A 112 12.76 -4.68 -11.36
C ASP A 112 13.79 -5.76 -11.01
N GLU A 113 15.09 -5.46 -11.09
CA GLU A 113 16.18 -6.36 -10.70
C GLU A 113 16.18 -6.69 -9.21
N GLU A 114 15.90 -5.70 -8.34
CA GLU A 114 15.80 -5.93 -6.90
C GLU A 114 14.59 -6.81 -6.55
N ILE A 115 13.45 -6.57 -7.22
CA ILE A 115 12.26 -7.43 -7.08
C ILE A 115 12.58 -8.86 -7.54
N TYR A 116 13.27 -9.03 -8.67
CA TYR A 116 13.65 -10.36 -9.17
C TYR A 116 14.59 -11.08 -8.22
N ALA A 117 15.61 -10.40 -7.70
CA ALA A 117 16.54 -10.99 -6.74
C ALA A 117 15.81 -11.49 -5.48
N ASP A 118 14.85 -10.70 -4.99
CA ASP A 118 14.02 -11.04 -3.85
C ASP A 118 13.06 -12.22 -4.14
N CYS A 119 12.40 -12.23 -5.30
CA CYS A 119 11.57 -13.36 -5.75
C CYS A 119 12.37 -14.67 -5.89
N TRP A 120 13.57 -14.58 -6.46
CA TRP A 120 14.47 -15.71 -6.56
C TRP A 120 14.89 -16.22 -5.17
N SER A 121 15.28 -15.31 -4.27
CA SER A 121 15.69 -15.67 -2.91
C SER A 121 14.57 -16.32 -2.10
N ARG A 122 13.31 -15.90 -2.27
CA ARG A 122 12.18 -16.39 -1.48
C ARG A 122 11.52 -17.64 -2.05
N PHE A 123 11.46 -17.77 -3.37
CA PHE A 123 10.66 -18.80 -4.04
C PHE A 123 11.41 -19.57 -5.13
N GLY A 124 12.63 -19.17 -5.52
CA GLY A 124 13.39 -19.82 -6.60
C GLY A 124 12.74 -19.67 -7.98
N VAL A 125 11.88 -18.67 -8.16
CA VAL A 125 11.19 -18.39 -9.42
C VAL A 125 11.63 -17.05 -10.00
N LYS A 126 11.53 -16.95 -11.32
CA LYS A 126 11.68 -15.70 -12.07
C LYS A 126 10.33 -15.36 -12.70
N PRO A 127 9.86 -14.10 -12.62
CA PRO A 127 8.64 -13.69 -13.27
C PRO A 127 8.65 -13.97 -14.78
N ASP A 128 7.60 -14.65 -15.26
CA ASP A 128 7.29 -14.83 -16.67
C ASP A 128 6.29 -13.74 -17.09
N LEU A 129 6.83 -12.68 -17.68
CA LEU A 129 6.05 -11.51 -18.10
C LEU A 129 5.19 -11.77 -19.33
N ALA A 130 5.44 -12.85 -20.06
CA ALA A 130 4.70 -13.19 -21.27
C ALA A 130 3.49 -14.07 -20.98
N SER A 131 3.53 -14.90 -19.92
CA SER A 131 2.49 -15.89 -19.63
C SER A 131 1.06 -15.32 -19.61
N ILE A 132 0.80 -14.24 -18.85
CA ILE A 132 -0.54 -13.65 -18.76
C ILE A 132 -0.95 -12.99 -20.08
N PRO A 133 -0.14 -12.10 -20.69
CA PRO A 133 -0.47 -11.55 -22.00
C PRO A 133 -0.73 -12.63 -23.05
N THR A 134 0.14 -13.62 -23.20
CA THR A 134 -0.02 -14.69 -24.20
C THR A 134 -1.30 -15.49 -24.01
N ALA A 135 -1.70 -15.76 -22.76
CA ALA A 135 -2.89 -16.56 -22.49
C ALA A 135 -4.19 -15.76 -22.54
N TYR A 136 -4.16 -14.45 -22.22
CA TYR A 136 -5.37 -13.68 -21.92
C TYR A 136 -5.44 -12.30 -22.59
N SER A 137 -4.44 -11.86 -23.35
CA SER A 137 -4.52 -10.57 -24.03
C SER A 137 -5.57 -10.61 -25.13
N VAL A 138 -6.50 -9.65 -25.09
CA VAL A 138 -7.51 -9.42 -26.14
C VAL A 138 -7.07 -8.36 -27.17
N PHE A 139 -5.82 -7.90 -27.07
CA PHE A 139 -5.23 -6.96 -28.01
C PHE A 139 -4.29 -7.76 -28.92
N GLU A 140 -4.68 -7.88 -30.19
CA GLU A 140 -3.85 -8.37 -31.29
C GLU A 140 -2.74 -7.38 -31.64
#